data_AF-A0A351HAB2-F1
#
_entry.id   AF-A0A351HAB2-F1
#
_cell.length_a   1.000
_cell.length_b   1.000
_cell.length_c   1.000
_cell.angle_alpha   90.00
_cell.angle_beta   90.00
_cell.angle_gamma   90.00
#
_symmetry.space_group_name_H-M   'P 1'
#
loop_
_entity.id
_entity.type
_entity.pdbx_description
1 polymer ?
#
loop_
_entity_poly.entity_id
_entity_poly.type
_entity_poly.pdbx_seq_one_letter_code
_entity_poly.pdbx_strand_id
1 'polypeptide(L)'
;MNGAVMLLLDPPTGAIIDANAAACEFYEFSIDELKKLSIWDLATDSKALAEVGRLATGETLHAVTRQRQASGTVIDVEIFASPLGSPGLEMLILIVVDITEALAAKSKLAEALRQVNVALEGAVELVSKVVEVRDPYTAGYQENVSRLATAIAERLRLGEDSVRAVRIVGLLHDVGKVSIPAEILSKPGKLTDLEWSLIKRHPVIGYQILREMKLGGPIAEIVKHHHERVNGTIYPEGLAGSELTLESKIEAVADVVEVMVSHRPYRASKDVGEAIEEIIKNSGILYDKEVVAACIDVIEAGFNIERSHYSRL
;
A
#
# COMPACT_ATOMS: atom_id res chain seq x y z
N MET A 1 -3.50 -15.25 38.93
CA MET A 1 -4.72 -15.09 38.12
C MET A 1 -5.43 -13.86 38.66
N ASN A 2 -5.15 -12.68 38.10
CA ASN A 2 -5.88 -11.48 38.51
C ASN A 2 -7.30 -11.61 37.96
N GLY A 3 -8.29 -11.54 38.85
CA GLY A 3 -9.70 -11.54 38.45
C GLY A 3 -10.02 -10.34 37.57
N ALA A 4 -11.17 -10.37 36.88
CA ALA A 4 -11.64 -9.21 36.13
C ALA A 4 -11.71 -7.99 37.04
N VAL A 5 -11.22 -6.83 36.60
CA VAL A 5 -11.33 -5.58 37.35
C VAL A 5 -12.77 -5.10 37.26
N MET A 6 -13.43 -4.95 38.40
CA MET A 6 -14.85 -4.60 38.45
C MET A 6 -15.11 -3.45 39.42
N LEU A 7 -15.80 -2.42 38.94
CA LEU A 7 -16.35 -1.32 39.74
C LEU A 7 -17.88 -1.34 39.66
N LEU A 8 -18.53 -0.96 40.76
CA LEU A 8 -19.96 -0.72 40.83
C LEU A 8 -20.18 0.79 40.95
N LEU A 9 -20.94 1.38 40.05
CA LEU A 9 -21.10 2.82 39.95
C LEU A 9 -22.56 3.25 40.15
N ASP A 10 -22.74 4.45 40.72
CA ASP A 10 -24.00 5.18 40.73
C ASP A 10 -24.23 5.83 39.35
N PRO A 11 -25.27 5.48 38.60
CA PRO A 11 -25.43 5.94 37.21
C PRO A 11 -25.50 7.46 37.04
N PRO A 12 -26.25 8.23 37.87
CA PRO A 12 -26.36 9.68 37.69
C PRO A 12 -25.07 10.44 37.94
N THR A 13 -24.26 10.00 38.90
CA THR A 13 -23.07 10.73 39.35
C THR A 13 -21.75 10.14 38.86
N GLY A 14 -21.74 8.85 38.48
CA GLY A 14 -20.53 8.09 38.20
C GLY A 14 -19.70 7.78 39.45
N ALA A 15 -20.24 8.00 40.66
CA ALA A 15 -19.57 7.71 41.92
C ALA A 15 -19.34 6.20 42.07
N ILE A 16 -18.17 5.81 42.58
CA ILE A 16 -17.85 4.40 42.82
C ILE A 16 -18.51 3.96 44.13
N ILE A 17 -19.50 3.07 44.03
CA ILE A 17 -20.23 2.50 45.17
C ILE A 17 -19.42 1.37 45.81
N ASP A 18 -18.82 0.54 44.98
CA ASP A 18 -18.04 -0.62 45.42
C ASP A 18 -17.04 -1.08 44.34
N ALA A 19 -16.08 -1.90 44.72
CA ALA A 19 -15.06 -2.43 43.83
C ALA A 19 -14.56 -3.79 44.33
N ASN A 20 -14.13 -4.66 43.41
CA ASN A 20 -13.53 -5.93 43.82
C ASN A 20 -12.03 -5.78 44.16
N ALA A 21 -11.45 -6.82 44.75
CA ALA A 21 -10.03 -6.82 45.12
C ALA A 21 -9.11 -6.58 43.92
N ALA A 22 -9.46 -7.12 42.75
CA ALA A 22 -8.70 -6.91 41.52
C ALA A 22 -8.69 -5.43 41.10
N ALA A 23 -9.78 -4.69 41.31
CA ALA A 23 -9.82 -3.25 41.06
C ALA A 23 -8.98 -2.45 42.05
N CYS A 24 -8.96 -2.82 43.33
CA CYS A 24 -8.10 -2.18 44.32
C CYS A 24 -6.61 -2.36 43.95
N GLU A 25 -6.22 -3.58 43.56
CA GLU A 25 -4.86 -3.88 43.08
C GLU A 25 -4.55 -3.13 41.78
N PHE A 26 -5.47 -3.13 40.83
CA PHE A 26 -5.27 -2.53 39.51
C PHE A 26 -5.15 -1.01 39.55
N TYR A 27 -5.99 -0.32 40.33
CA TYR A 27 -5.93 1.14 40.44
C TYR A 27 -4.99 1.65 41.53
N GLU A 28 -4.43 0.74 42.34
CA GLU A 28 -3.51 1.05 43.45
C GLU A 28 -4.17 1.90 44.55
N PHE A 29 -5.48 1.74 44.75
CA PHE A 29 -6.24 2.40 45.81
C PHE A 29 -6.85 1.34 46.75
N SER A 30 -7.00 1.69 48.02
CA SER A 30 -7.88 0.92 48.90
C SER A 30 -9.34 1.08 48.50
N ILE A 31 -10.19 0.13 48.91
CA ILE A 31 -11.64 0.21 48.65
C ILE A 31 -12.27 1.50 49.19
N ASP A 32 -11.84 1.97 50.37
CA ASP A 32 -12.35 3.19 51.00
C ASP A 32 -11.90 4.46 50.27
N GLU A 33 -10.76 4.42 49.57
CA GLU A 33 -10.29 5.51 48.71
C GLU A 33 -11.05 5.50 47.39
N LEU A 34 -11.20 4.33 46.74
CA LEU A 34 -11.98 4.20 45.51
C LEU A 34 -13.42 4.72 45.70
N LYS A 35 -14.06 4.40 46.83
CA LYS A 35 -15.44 4.84 47.14
C LYS A 35 -15.61 6.34 47.35
N LYS A 36 -14.51 7.09 47.48
CA LYS A 36 -14.53 8.57 47.52
C LYS A 36 -14.34 9.20 46.14
N LEU A 37 -14.03 8.39 45.14
CA LEU A 37 -13.81 8.80 43.76
C LEU A 37 -15.03 8.50 42.90
N SER A 38 -15.04 9.16 41.76
CA SER A 38 -15.90 8.86 40.63
C SER A 38 -15.08 8.27 39.49
N ILE A 39 -15.75 7.65 38.52
CA ILE A 39 -15.09 7.19 37.30
C ILE A 39 -14.40 8.34 36.53
N TRP A 40 -14.85 9.58 36.75
CA TRP A 40 -14.29 10.79 36.16
C TRP A 40 -12.94 11.17 36.74
N ASP A 41 -12.70 10.84 38.02
CA ASP A 41 -11.41 11.07 38.68
C ASP A 41 -10.35 10.09 38.17
N LEU A 42 -10.77 8.91 37.72
CA LEU A 42 -9.91 7.91 37.10
C LEU A 42 -9.68 8.18 35.61
N ALA A 43 -10.65 8.73 34.89
CA ALA A 43 -10.55 9.02 33.46
C ALA A 43 -9.59 10.18 33.15
N THR A 44 -8.81 10.05 32.08
CA THR A 44 -7.84 11.07 31.66
C THR A 44 -8.18 11.76 30.34
N ASP A 45 -9.17 11.25 29.60
CA ASP A 45 -9.63 11.86 28.35
C ASP A 45 -11.14 12.18 28.37
N SER A 46 -11.51 13.20 27.58
CA SER A 46 -12.87 13.72 27.47
C SER A 46 -13.81 12.86 26.62
N LYS A 47 -13.29 11.82 25.94
CA LYS A 47 -14.10 10.92 25.12
C LYS A 47 -14.85 9.89 25.96
N ALA A 48 -14.20 9.32 26.98
CA ALA A 48 -14.91 8.49 27.97
C ALA A 48 -16.03 9.27 28.67
N LEU A 49 -15.81 10.57 28.95
CA LEU A 49 -16.80 11.47 29.54
C LEU A 49 -18.08 11.60 28.70
N ALA A 50 -17.97 11.58 27.37
CA ALA A 50 -19.11 11.69 26.46
C ALA A 50 -19.93 10.38 26.34
N GLU A 51 -19.28 9.23 26.46
CA GLU A 51 -19.92 7.92 26.28
C GLU A 51 -20.60 7.41 27.56
N VAL A 52 -20.09 7.80 28.73
CA VAL A 52 -20.68 7.46 30.04
C VAL A 52 -22.02 8.18 30.29
N GLY A 53 -22.28 9.32 29.66
CA GLY A 53 -23.60 9.98 29.70
C GLY A 53 -24.75 9.09 29.17
N ARG A 54 -24.42 8.09 28.33
CA ARG A 54 -25.35 7.05 27.86
C ARG A 54 -25.56 5.92 28.88
N LEU A 55 -24.74 5.84 29.92
CA LEU A 55 -24.96 4.89 31.02
C LEU A 55 -26.17 5.29 31.87
N ALA A 56 -26.48 6.58 31.96
CA ALA A 56 -27.69 7.08 32.59
C ALA A 56 -28.98 6.69 31.83
N THR A 57 -28.87 6.18 30.59
CA THR A 57 -30.02 5.72 29.79
C THR A 57 -30.22 4.20 29.83
N GLY A 58 -29.43 3.46 30.61
CA GLY A 58 -29.56 2.00 30.77
C GLY A 58 -29.05 1.17 29.57
N GLU A 59 -28.29 1.77 28.65
CA GLU A 59 -27.66 1.04 27.56
C GLU A 59 -26.33 0.41 27.99
N THR A 60 -25.93 -0.67 27.32
CA THR A 60 -24.57 -1.21 27.48
C THR A 60 -23.58 -0.31 26.77
N LEU A 61 -22.42 -0.09 27.40
CA LEU A 61 -21.33 0.70 26.84
C LEU A 61 -20.10 -0.18 26.65
N HIS A 62 -19.44 0.02 25.51
CA HIS A 62 -18.14 -0.56 25.21
C HIS A 62 -17.25 0.54 24.63
N ALA A 63 -16.12 0.81 25.28
CA ALA A 63 -15.26 1.94 24.93
C ALA A 63 -13.79 1.64 25.21
N VAL A 64 -12.90 2.31 24.47
CA VAL A 64 -11.47 2.36 24.77
C VAL A 64 -11.13 3.76 25.27
N THR A 65 -10.52 3.85 26.45
CA THR A 65 -10.14 5.11 27.09
C THR A 65 -8.85 4.96 27.87
N ARG A 66 -8.33 6.08 28.39
CA ARG A 66 -7.17 6.12 29.27
C ARG A 66 -7.58 6.48 30.69
N GLN A 67 -7.16 5.66 31.62
CA GLN A 67 -7.39 5.87 33.06
C GLN A 67 -6.07 6.04 33.81
N ARG A 68 -6.16 6.52 35.05
CA ARG A 68 -5.01 6.79 35.90
C ARG A 68 -5.06 5.98 37.18
N GLN A 69 -3.94 5.36 37.54
CA GLN A 69 -3.73 4.71 38.84
C GLN A 69 -3.32 5.74 39.91
N ALA A 70 -3.33 5.35 41.18
CA ALA A 70 -2.92 6.21 42.29
C ALA A 70 -1.48 6.72 42.17
N SER A 71 -0.56 5.92 41.59
CA SER A 71 0.81 6.34 41.27
C SER A 71 0.91 7.46 40.22
N GLY A 72 -0.20 7.77 39.54
CA GLY A 72 -0.25 8.70 38.41
C GLY A 72 0.01 8.05 37.06
N THR A 73 0.35 6.76 37.03
CA THR A 73 0.51 5.96 35.81
C THR A 73 -0.77 5.98 35.00
N VAL A 74 -0.64 6.25 33.70
CA VAL A 74 -1.76 6.24 32.76
C VAL A 74 -1.76 4.91 32.02
N ILE A 75 -2.93 4.27 32.00
CA ILE A 75 -3.17 2.93 31.45
C ILE A 75 -4.25 3.03 30.37
N ASP A 76 -4.02 2.38 29.24
CA ASP A 76 -5.05 2.21 28.22
C ASP A 76 -5.95 1.05 28.62
N VAL A 77 -7.25 1.33 28.69
CA VAL A 77 -8.24 0.36 29.12
C VAL A 77 -9.38 0.23 28.13
N GLU A 78 -9.86 -0.99 27.98
CA GLU A 78 -11.16 -1.28 27.40
C GLU A 78 -12.16 -1.42 28.53
N ILE A 79 -13.25 -0.65 28.47
CA ILE A 79 -14.30 -0.66 29.47
C ILE A 79 -15.59 -1.23 28.91
N PHE A 80 -16.25 -2.05 29.72
CA PHE A 80 -17.56 -2.59 29.45
C PHE A 80 -18.47 -2.21 30.61
N ALA A 81 -19.55 -1.47 30.34
CA ALA A 81 -20.52 -1.13 31.36
C ALA A 81 -21.92 -1.65 31.03
N SER A 82 -22.61 -2.14 32.05
CA SER A 82 -23.97 -2.69 31.93
C SER A 82 -24.79 -2.35 33.18
N PRO A 83 -26.08 -2.03 33.03
CA PRO A 83 -26.96 -1.82 34.18
C PRO A 83 -27.21 -3.12 34.95
N LEU A 84 -27.35 -2.99 36.27
CA LEU A 84 -27.69 -4.03 37.23
C LEU A 84 -28.77 -3.52 38.19
N GLY A 85 -29.64 -4.43 38.64
CA GLY A 85 -30.61 -4.16 39.70
C GLY A 85 -32.06 -4.06 39.24
N SER A 86 -32.93 -3.73 40.18
CA SER A 86 -34.37 -3.55 39.98
C SER A 86 -34.70 -2.07 39.73
N PRO A 87 -35.84 -1.75 39.08
CA PRO A 87 -36.26 -0.36 38.86
C PRO A 87 -36.24 0.46 40.16
N GLY A 88 -35.47 1.55 40.17
CA GLY A 88 -35.29 2.43 41.33
C GLY A 88 -34.06 2.13 42.22
N LEU A 89 -33.31 1.06 41.94
CA LEU A 89 -32.01 0.73 42.55
C LEU A 89 -30.98 0.35 41.47
N GLU A 90 -31.06 1.02 40.31
CA GLU A 90 -30.21 0.75 39.16
C GLU A 90 -28.76 1.18 39.47
N MET A 91 -27.84 0.25 39.30
CA MET A 91 -26.39 0.47 39.41
C MET A 91 -25.73 0.08 38.09
N LEU A 92 -24.51 0.53 37.86
CA LEU A 92 -23.73 0.09 36.70
C LEU A 92 -22.58 -0.79 37.16
N ILE A 93 -22.45 -1.96 36.56
CA ILE A 93 -21.19 -2.70 36.66
C ILE A 93 -20.28 -2.25 35.53
N LEU A 94 -19.08 -1.84 35.88
CA LEU A 94 -18.00 -1.50 34.96
C LEU A 94 -16.93 -2.58 35.06
N ILE A 95 -16.66 -3.27 33.96
CA ILE A 95 -15.53 -4.17 33.80
C ILE A 95 -14.44 -3.43 33.06
N VAL A 96 -13.22 -3.52 33.56
CA VAL A 96 -12.05 -2.83 33.00
C VAL A 96 -11.01 -3.86 32.61
N VAL A 97 -10.51 -3.74 31.38
CA VAL A 97 -9.48 -4.61 30.84
C VAL A 97 -8.29 -3.76 30.46
N ASP A 98 -7.13 -4.06 31.05
CA ASP A 98 -5.88 -3.43 30.64
C ASP A 98 -5.49 -3.89 29.23
N ILE A 99 -5.40 -2.94 28.31
CA ILE A 99 -5.00 -3.17 26.93
C ILE A 99 -3.70 -2.43 26.60
N THR A 100 -2.99 -1.89 27.60
CA THR A 100 -1.77 -1.09 27.42
C THR A 100 -0.70 -1.89 26.67
N GLU A 101 -0.39 -3.11 27.13
CA GLU A 101 0.58 -3.97 26.46
C GLU A 101 0.12 -4.40 25.06
N ALA A 102 -1.18 -4.68 24.90
CA ALA A 102 -1.76 -5.11 23.63
C ALA A 102 -1.72 -3.99 22.58
N LEU A 103 -2.06 -2.76 22.95
CA LEU A 103 -1.97 -1.59 22.08
C LEU A 103 -0.52 -1.25 21.73
N ALA A 104 0.39 -1.31 22.72
CA ALA A 104 1.81 -1.12 22.49
C ALA A 104 2.39 -2.16 21.52
N ALA A 105 2.02 -3.44 21.68
CA ALA A 105 2.42 -4.52 20.78
C ALA A 105 1.85 -4.32 19.37
N LYS A 106 0.57 -3.95 19.25
CA LYS A 106 -0.08 -3.65 17.96
C LYS A 106 0.60 -2.49 17.24
N SER A 107 0.93 -1.41 17.95
CA SER A 107 1.64 -0.26 17.39
C SER A 107 3.05 -0.64 16.91
N LYS A 108 3.82 -1.39 17.72
CA LYS A 108 5.13 -1.90 17.33
C LYS A 108 5.07 -2.80 16.10
N LEU A 109 4.08 -3.68 16.01
CA LEU A 109 3.88 -4.53 14.84
C LEU A 109 3.57 -3.71 13.58
N ALA A 110 2.68 -2.72 13.68
CA ALA A 110 2.35 -1.85 12.56
C ALA A 110 3.58 -1.08 12.05
N GLU A 111 4.43 -0.60 12.95
CA GLU A 111 5.69 0.07 12.61
C GLU A 111 6.69 -0.90 11.97
N ALA A 112 6.85 -2.11 12.54
CA ALA A 112 7.72 -3.12 11.96
C ALA A 112 7.29 -3.51 10.53
N LEU A 113 5.99 -3.69 10.30
CA LEU A 113 5.44 -3.96 8.96
C LEU A 113 5.69 -2.81 7.99
N ARG A 114 5.56 -1.55 8.45
CA ARG A 114 5.88 -0.37 7.66
C ARG A 114 7.35 -0.36 7.24
N GLN A 115 8.27 -0.63 8.17
CA GLN A 115 9.71 -0.66 7.90
C GLN A 115 10.08 -1.78 6.92
N VAL A 116 9.46 -2.96 7.05
CA VAL A 116 9.63 -4.07 6.09
C VAL A 116 9.17 -3.67 4.69
N ASN A 117 8.02 -2.99 4.56
CA ASN A 117 7.53 -2.53 3.26
C ASN A 117 8.46 -1.50 2.62
N VAL A 118 8.94 -0.51 3.39
CA VAL A 118 9.91 0.49 2.90
C VAL A 118 11.21 -0.17 2.44
N ALA A 119 11.72 -1.15 3.21
CA ALA A 119 12.92 -1.89 2.83
C ALA A 119 12.72 -2.73 1.56
N LEU A 120 11.53 -3.32 1.39
CA LEU A 120 11.18 -4.07 0.17
C LEU A 120 11.09 -3.16 -1.05
N GLU A 121 10.44 -1.99 -0.93
CA GLU A 121 10.38 -1.00 -2.01
C GLU A 121 11.79 -0.52 -2.39
N GLY A 122 12.64 -0.19 -1.41
CA GLY A 122 14.04 0.16 -1.65
C GLY A 122 14.86 -0.96 -2.30
N ALA A 123 14.57 -2.24 -2.00
CA ALA A 123 15.21 -3.36 -2.66
C ALA A 123 14.77 -3.50 -4.14
N VAL A 124 13.49 -3.27 -4.45
CA VAL A 124 12.98 -3.26 -5.83
C VAL A 124 13.63 -2.12 -6.64
N GLU A 125 13.70 -0.91 -6.07
CA GLU A 125 14.39 0.23 -6.68
C GLU A 125 15.88 -0.06 -6.92
N LEU A 126 16.55 -0.72 -5.99
CA LEU A 126 17.95 -1.13 -6.15
C LEU A 126 18.11 -2.08 -7.34
N VAL A 127 17.25 -3.08 -7.47
CA VAL A 127 17.28 -4.03 -8.61
C VAL A 127 17.08 -3.28 -9.92
N SER A 128 16.10 -2.38 -9.97
CA SER A 128 15.85 -1.51 -11.13
C SER A 128 17.11 -0.72 -11.53
N LYS A 129 17.75 -0.03 -10.58
CA LYS A 129 19.01 0.70 -10.82
C LYS A 129 20.14 -0.20 -11.32
N VAL A 130 20.26 -1.43 -10.83
CA VAL A 130 21.27 -2.40 -11.31
C VAL A 130 21.04 -2.77 -12.77
N VAL A 131 19.78 -2.90 -13.20
CA VAL A 131 19.43 -3.14 -14.60
C VAL A 131 19.82 -1.94 -15.46
N GLU A 132 19.50 -0.72 -15.02
CA GLU A 132 19.85 0.53 -15.72
C GLU A 132 21.37 0.72 -15.87
N VAL A 133 22.19 0.31 -14.90
CA VAL A 133 23.66 0.38 -15.02
C VAL A 133 24.17 -0.49 -16.18
N ARG A 134 23.48 -1.57 -16.53
CA ARG A 134 23.84 -2.46 -17.65
C ARG A 134 23.24 -2.02 -18.99
N ASP A 135 22.23 -1.17 -18.96
CA ASP A 135 21.61 -0.52 -20.12
C ASP A 135 21.69 1.00 -19.91
N PRO A 136 22.86 1.64 -20.11
CA PRO A 136 23.12 3.03 -19.70
C PRO A 136 22.18 4.08 -20.32
N TYR A 137 21.35 3.67 -21.27
CA TYR A 137 20.36 4.49 -21.97
C TYR A 137 18.98 4.49 -21.33
N THR A 138 18.82 3.81 -20.18
CA THR A 138 17.55 3.70 -19.48
C THR A 138 17.57 4.38 -18.10
N ALA A 139 18.46 5.33 -17.83
CA ALA A 139 18.48 6.04 -16.55
C ALA A 139 17.13 6.73 -16.25
N GLY A 140 16.47 6.32 -15.16
CA GLY A 140 15.14 6.83 -14.78
C GLY A 140 13.99 6.35 -15.67
N TYR A 141 14.27 5.51 -16.67
CA TYR A 141 13.26 4.97 -17.59
C TYR A 141 12.24 4.12 -16.85
N GLN A 142 12.72 3.19 -16.02
CA GLN A 142 11.85 2.26 -15.31
C GLN A 142 10.99 3.00 -14.29
N GLU A 143 11.54 4.04 -13.66
CA GLU A 143 10.81 4.93 -12.75
C GLU A 143 9.70 5.69 -13.48
N ASN A 144 9.97 6.24 -14.65
CA ASN A 144 8.98 6.93 -15.47
C ASN A 144 7.85 6.00 -15.93
N VAL A 145 8.19 4.81 -16.43
CA VAL A 145 7.19 3.77 -16.80
C VAL A 145 6.33 3.44 -15.59
N SER A 146 6.94 3.18 -14.43
CA SER A 146 6.24 2.87 -13.18
C SER A 146 5.27 3.99 -12.74
N ARG A 147 5.72 5.25 -12.79
CA ARG A 147 4.89 6.42 -12.44
C ARG A 147 3.70 6.57 -13.38
N LEU A 148 3.92 6.45 -14.69
CA LEU A 148 2.87 6.59 -15.68
C LEU A 148 1.87 5.43 -15.60
N ALA A 149 2.35 4.19 -15.47
CA ALA A 149 1.51 3.00 -15.30
C ALA A 149 0.64 3.10 -14.03
N THR A 150 1.22 3.57 -12.92
CA THR A 150 0.51 3.81 -11.66
C THR A 150 -0.61 4.84 -11.86
N ALA A 151 -0.30 5.99 -12.47
CA ALA A 151 -1.28 7.04 -12.70
C ALA A 151 -2.43 6.58 -13.62
N ILE A 152 -2.13 5.78 -14.64
CA ILE A 152 -3.14 5.17 -15.51
C ILE A 152 -4.03 4.21 -14.71
N ALA A 153 -3.44 3.35 -13.87
CA ALA A 153 -4.18 2.39 -13.06
C ALA A 153 -5.12 3.07 -12.05
N GLU A 154 -4.65 4.15 -11.40
CA GLU A 154 -5.46 4.98 -10.51
C GLU A 154 -6.59 5.67 -11.27
N ARG A 155 -6.32 6.19 -12.47
CA ARG A 155 -7.34 6.80 -13.34
C ARG A 155 -8.43 5.80 -13.72
N LEU A 156 -8.07 4.54 -13.96
CA LEU A 156 -8.98 3.43 -14.21
C LEU A 156 -9.66 2.87 -12.94
N ARG A 157 -9.33 3.41 -11.75
CA ARG A 157 -9.88 2.99 -10.45
C ARG A 157 -9.64 1.51 -10.13
N LEU A 158 -8.47 1.02 -10.50
CA LEU A 158 -8.01 -0.30 -10.07
C LEU A 158 -7.83 -0.36 -8.55
N GLY A 159 -7.96 -1.56 -7.97
CA GLY A 159 -7.73 -1.78 -6.54
C GLY A 159 -6.27 -1.62 -6.15
N GLU A 160 -6.00 -1.40 -4.85
CA GLU A 160 -4.65 -1.14 -4.32
C GLU A 160 -3.62 -2.22 -4.70
N ASP A 161 -4.03 -3.48 -4.78
CA ASP A 161 -3.15 -4.59 -5.16
C ASP A 161 -2.74 -4.53 -6.64
N SER A 162 -3.66 -4.18 -7.55
CA SER A 162 -3.37 -4.00 -8.99
C SER A 162 -2.51 -2.75 -9.22
N VAL A 163 -2.79 -1.64 -8.52
CA VAL A 163 -1.98 -0.42 -8.58
C VAL A 163 -0.54 -0.71 -8.09
N ARG A 164 -0.39 -1.49 -7.02
CA ARG A 164 0.92 -1.94 -6.54
C ARG A 164 1.61 -2.85 -7.54
N ALA A 165 0.88 -3.75 -8.19
CA ALA A 165 1.43 -4.66 -9.18
C ALA A 165 2.02 -3.90 -10.38
N VAL A 166 1.27 -2.98 -11.00
CA VAL A 166 1.81 -2.17 -12.12
C VAL A 166 2.97 -1.29 -11.68
N ARG A 167 2.95 -0.74 -10.45
CA ARG A 167 4.09 0.03 -9.93
C ARG A 167 5.37 -0.82 -9.90
N ILE A 168 5.30 -2.03 -9.35
CA ILE A 168 6.44 -2.94 -9.27
C ILE A 168 6.84 -3.43 -10.68
N VAL A 169 5.88 -3.71 -11.55
CA VAL A 169 6.17 -4.15 -12.92
C VAL A 169 6.87 -3.06 -13.71
N GLY A 170 6.42 -1.80 -13.66
CA GLY A 170 7.11 -0.69 -14.32
C GLY A 170 8.59 -0.59 -13.90
N LEU A 171 8.92 -0.90 -12.64
CA LEU A 171 10.30 -0.94 -12.16
C LEU A 171 11.10 -2.18 -12.60
N LEU A 172 10.43 -3.31 -12.89
CA LEU A 172 11.09 -4.60 -13.07
C LEU A 172 10.83 -5.28 -14.43
N HIS A 173 10.03 -4.69 -15.33
CA HIS A 173 9.62 -5.30 -16.60
C HIS A 173 10.83 -5.73 -17.46
N ASP A 174 11.89 -4.94 -17.38
CA ASP A 174 13.14 -5.14 -18.14
C ASP A 174 14.21 -5.92 -17.36
N VAL A 175 13.92 -6.47 -16.16
CA VAL A 175 14.91 -7.17 -15.32
C VAL A 175 15.60 -8.33 -16.03
N GLY A 176 14.92 -8.97 -16.99
CA GLY A 176 15.53 -10.05 -17.78
C GLY A 176 16.69 -9.61 -18.67
N LYS A 177 16.85 -8.30 -18.93
CA LYS A 177 17.99 -7.75 -19.69
C LYS A 177 19.34 -8.02 -19.03
N VAL A 178 19.39 -8.37 -17.74
CA VAL A 178 20.62 -8.83 -17.05
C VAL A 178 21.28 -10.05 -17.71
N SER A 179 20.52 -10.83 -18.47
CA SER A 179 21.03 -11.99 -19.21
C SER A 179 21.59 -11.64 -20.60
N ILE A 180 21.38 -10.41 -21.07
CA ILE A 180 21.81 -9.96 -22.41
C ILE A 180 23.21 -9.32 -22.30
N PRO A 181 24.14 -9.64 -23.22
CA PRO A 181 25.45 -8.99 -23.27
C PRO A 181 25.33 -7.46 -23.43
N ALA A 182 26.16 -6.71 -22.68
CA ALA A 182 26.14 -5.25 -22.69
C ALA A 182 26.49 -4.69 -24.07
N GLU A 183 27.33 -5.38 -24.83
CA GLU A 183 27.73 -5.04 -26.20
C GLU A 183 26.55 -5.07 -27.17
N ILE A 184 25.53 -5.92 -26.91
CA ILE A 184 24.30 -5.97 -27.71
C ILE A 184 23.34 -4.86 -27.28
N LEU A 185 23.14 -4.68 -25.97
CA LEU A 185 22.26 -3.61 -25.44
C LEU A 185 22.74 -2.22 -25.86
N SER A 186 24.06 -2.01 -25.87
CA SER A 186 24.67 -0.72 -26.16
C SER A 186 25.14 -0.51 -27.60
N LYS A 187 24.89 -1.49 -28.50
CA LYS A 187 25.43 -1.51 -29.86
C LYS A 187 25.02 -0.30 -30.71
N PRO A 188 25.96 0.51 -31.23
CA PRO A 188 25.66 1.59 -32.18
C PRO A 188 25.02 1.08 -33.47
N GLY A 189 23.81 1.56 -33.79
CA GLY A 189 23.10 1.31 -35.03
C GLY A 189 21.98 0.27 -34.91
N LYS A 190 21.59 -0.31 -36.05
CA LYS A 190 20.56 -1.35 -36.08
C LYS A 190 21.12 -2.69 -35.59
N LEU A 191 20.31 -3.39 -34.80
CA LEU A 191 20.56 -4.78 -34.43
C LEU A 191 20.29 -5.69 -35.62
N THR A 192 21.08 -6.75 -35.73
CA THR A 192 20.80 -7.88 -36.62
C THR A 192 19.61 -8.69 -36.09
N ASP A 193 18.99 -9.49 -36.94
CA ASP A 193 17.87 -10.35 -36.52
C ASP A 193 18.26 -11.32 -35.39
N LEU A 194 19.51 -11.81 -35.41
CA LEU A 194 20.05 -12.68 -34.37
C LEU A 194 20.19 -11.93 -33.03
N GLU A 195 20.78 -10.74 -33.03
CA GLU A 195 20.90 -9.90 -31.84
C GLU A 195 19.51 -9.52 -31.29
N TRP A 196 18.57 -9.19 -32.17
CA TRP A 196 17.20 -8.87 -31.81
C TRP A 196 16.47 -10.08 -31.19
N SER A 197 16.71 -11.29 -31.71
CA SER A 197 16.14 -12.52 -31.13
C SER A 197 16.59 -12.77 -29.70
N LEU A 198 17.80 -12.34 -29.32
CA LEU A 198 18.29 -12.42 -27.95
C LEU A 198 17.55 -11.43 -27.05
N ILE A 199 17.38 -10.18 -27.50
CA ILE A 199 16.67 -9.15 -26.73
C ILE A 199 15.22 -9.57 -26.45
N LYS A 200 14.51 -10.15 -27.43
CA LYS A 200 13.13 -10.62 -27.25
C LYS A 200 12.94 -11.68 -26.15
N ARG A 201 14.02 -12.29 -25.64
CA ARG A 201 13.96 -13.27 -24.56
C ARG A 201 13.85 -12.63 -23.17
N HIS A 202 14.14 -11.34 -23.02
CA HIS A 202 14.14 -10.70 -21.70
C HIS A 202 12.81 -10.81 -20.93
N PRO A 203 11.60 -10.81 -21.53
CA PRO A 203 10.37 -10.94 -20.75
C PRO A 203 10.26 -12.33 -20.13
N VAL A 204 10.62 -13.38 -20.90
CA VAL A 204 10.61 -14.78 -20.43
C VAL A 204 11.67 -14.99 -19.34
N ILE A 205 12.83 -14.34 -19.46
CA ILE A 205 13.88 -14.43 -18.45
C ILE A 205 13.48 -13.63 -17.19
N GLY A 206 12.88 -12.46 -17.36
CA GLY A 206 12.31 -11.68 -16.27
C GLY A 206 11.25 -12.47 -15.50
N TYR A 207 10.36 -13.16 -16.21
CA TYR A 207 9.42 -14.12 -15.63
C TYR A 207 10.14 -15.20 -14.80
N GLN A 208 11.16 -15.84 -15.36
CA GLN A 208 11.92 -16.89 -14.67
C GLN A 208 12.59 -16.38 -13.38
N ILE A 209 13.09 -15.15 -13.38
CA ILE A 209 13.69 -14.50 -12.21
C ILE A 209 12.62 -14.23 -11.14
N LEU A 210 11.44 -13.73 -11.55
CA LEU A 210 10.43 -13.21 -10.63
C LEU A 210 9.39 -14.24 -10.18
N ARG A 211 9.16 -15.33 -10.92
CA ARG A 211 8.07 -16.30 -10.65
C ARG A 211 8.16 -17.00 -9.30
N GLU A 212 9.35 -17.10 -8.72
CA GLU A 212 9.56 -17.69 -7.39
C GLU A 212 9.45 -16.64 -6.26
N MET A 213 9.44 -15.35 -6.61
CA MET A 213 9.33 -14.26 -5.65
C MET A 213 7.86 -14.03 -5.28
N LYS A 214 7.59 -13.96 -3.96
CA LYS A 214 6.25 -13.67 -3.44
C LYS A 214 6.00 -12.16 -3.35
N LEU A 215 5.96 -11.49 -4.50
CA LEU A 215 5.78 -10.03 -4.59
C LEU A 215 4.31 -9.56 -4.52
N GLY A 216 3.35 -10.51 -4.53
CA GLY A 216 1.92 -10.22 -4.57
C GLY A 216 1.43 -9.91 -5.99
N GLY A 217 0.17 -10.28 -6.29
CA GLY A 217 -0.39 -10.14 -7.64
C GLY A 217 0.33 -10.98 -8.72
N PRO A 218 -0.09 -10.87 -10.00
CA PRO A 218 0.49 -11.62 -11.10
C PRO A 218 1.75 -10.95 -11.71
N ILE A 219 2.61 -10.32 -10.89
CA ILE A 219 3.75 -9.50 -11.34
C ILE A 219 4.62 -10.22 -12.39
N ALA A 220 5.02 -11.47 -12.12
CA ALA A 220 5.87 -12.22 -13.04
C ALA A 220 5.19 -12.40 -14.42
N GLU A 221 3.89 -12.72 -14.43
CA GLU A 221 3.13 -12.88 -15.68
C GLU A 221 3.00 -11.54 -16.43
N ILE A 222 2.79 -10.43 -15.73
CA ILE A 222 2.74 -9.11 -16.35
C ILE A 222 4.11 -8.76 -16.97
N VAL A 223 5.22 -9.01 -16.26
CA VAL A 223 6.58 -8.87 -16.79
C VAL A 223 6.81 -9.76 -18.01
N LYS A 224 6.24 -10.96 -18.06
CA LYS A 224 6.34 -11.82 -19.24
C LYS A 224 5.63 -11.23 -20.46
N HIS A 225 4.49 -10.58 -20.24
CA HIS A 225 3.56 -10.16 -21.29
C HIS A 225 3.58 -8.65 -21.60
N HIS A 226 4.48 -7.85 -21.00
CA HIS A 226 4.49 -6.39 -21.21
C HIS A 226 4.75 -5.95 -22.67
N HIS A 227 5.35 -6.82 -23.49
CA HIS A 227 5.50 -6.60 -24.94
C HIS A 227 4.32 -7.08 -25.77
N GLU A 228 3.38 -7.85 -25.20
CA GLU A 228 2.20 -8.30 -25.91
C GLU A 228 1.31 -7.12 -26.28
N ARG A 229 0.49 -7.32 -27.31
CA ARG A 229 -0.42 -6.30 -27.84
C ARG A 229 -1.80 -6.88 -28.04
N VAL A 230 -2.82 -6.02 -28.04
CA VAL A 230 -4.22 -6.44 -28.11
C VAL A 230 -4.53 -7.32 -29.33
N ASN A 231 -3.83 -7.14 -30.45
CA ASN A 231 -4.00 -7.95 -31.66
C ASN A 231 -3.18 -9.27 -31.69
N GLY A 232 -2.41 -9.61 -30.64
CA GLY A 232 -1.61 -10.84 -30.59
C GLY A 232 -0.43 -10.91 -31.57
N THR A 233 -0.01 -9.78 -32.15
CA THR A 233 1.06 -9.78 -33.18
C THR A 233 2.49 -9.72 -32.63
N ILE A 234 2.66 -9.58 -31.31
CA ILE A 234 3.97 -9.40 -30.68
C ILE A 234 4.34 -10.66 -29.85
N TYR A 235 5.45 -10.59 -29.13
CA TYR A 235 6.10 -11.67 -28.39
C TYR A 235 5.84 -11.50 -26.88
N PRO A 236 6.09 -12.54 -26.06
CA PRO A 236 6.64 -13.86 -26.41
C PRO A 236 5.66 -14.92 -26.92
N GLU A 237 4.36 -14.81 -26.62
CA GLU A 237 3.37 -15.86 -26.83
C GLU A 237 2.27 -15.48 -27.83
N GLY A 238 2.13 -14.19 -28.17
CA GLY A 238 1.13 -13.73 -29.14
C GLY A 238 -0.28 -13.69 -28.56
N LEU A 239 -0.40 -13.45 -27.25
CA LEU A 239 -1.68 -13.35 -26.54
C LEU A 239 -2.49 -12.15 -27.06
N ALA A 240 -3.82 -12.32 -27.17
CA ALA A 240 -4.69 -11.30 -27.74
C ALA A 240 -5.86 -10.90 -26.81
N GLY A 241 -6.30 -9.65 -26.94
CA GLY A 241 -7.56 -9.15 -26.37
C GLY A 241 -7.74 -9.45 -24.88
N SER A 242 -8.64 -10.38 -24.58
CA SER A 242 -9.03 -10.79 -23.22
C SER A 242 -8.04 -11.74 -22.54
N GLU A 243 -7.05 -12.27 -23.28
CA GLU A 243 -5.99 -13.11 -22.71
C GLU A 243 -4.95 -12.27 -21.94
N LEU A 244 -4.90 -10.96 -22.21
CA LEU A 244 -4.04 -10.02 -21.51
C LEU A 244 -4.75 -9.43 -20.30
N THR A 245 -4.06 -9.45 -19.15
CA THR A 245 -4.50 -8.73 -17.97
C THR A 245 -4.59 -7.23 -18.24
N LEU A 246 -5.43 -6.52 -17.50
CA LEU A 246 -5.53 -5.07 -17.63
C LEU A 246 -4.20 -4.41 -17.26
N GLU A 247 -3.51 -4.94 -16.27
CA GLU A 247 -2.17 -4.54 -15.86
C GLU A 247 -1.15 -4.67 -17.01
N SER A 248 -1.13 -5.78 -17.75
CA SER A 248 -0.26 -5.95 -18.94
C SER A 248 -0.56 -4.92 -20.02
N LYS A 249 -1.83 -4.56 -20.22
CA LYS A 249 -2.24 -3.54 -21.20
C LYS A 249 -1.80 -2.14 -20.77
N ILE A 250 -1.84 -1.85 -19.47
CA ILE A 250 -1.33 -0.60 -18.88
C ILE A 250 0.17 -0.48 -19.11
N GLU A 251 0.94 -1.52 -18.79
CA GLU A 251 2.39 -1.54 -18.99
C GLU A 251 2.77 -1.32 -20.46
N ALA A 252 2.08 -1.99 -21.39
CA ALA A 252 2.34 -1.81 -22.82
C ALA A 252 2.17 -0.36 -23.31
N VAL A 253 1.20 0.38 -22.74
CA VAL A 253 0.97 1.80 -23.08
C VAL A 253 1.98 2.70 -22.37
N ALA A 254 2.23 2.49 -21.08
CA ALA A 254 3.19 3.29 -20.33
C ALA A 254 4.62 3.16 -20.92
N ASP A 255 5.03 1.93 -21.25
CA ASP A 255 6.31 1.61 -21.86
C ASP A 255 6.50 2.33 -23.21
N VAL A 256 5.53 2.24 -24.13
CA VAL A 256 5.69 2.87 -25.45
C VAL A 256 5.72 4.39 -25.38
N VAL A 257 4.90 4.99 -24.52
CA VAL A 257 4.91 6.45 -24.33
C VAL A 257 6.28 6.88 -23.83
N GLU A 258 6.81 6.22 -22.80
CA GLU A 258 8.11 6.56 -22.24
C GLU A 258 9.25 6.32 -23.24
N VAL A 259 9.23 5.21 -23.99
CA VAL A 259 10.20 4.92 -25.06
C VAL A 259 10.21 6.04 -26.11
N MET A 260 9.05 6.60 -26.45
CA MET A 260 8.89 7.65 -27.46
C MET A 260 9.44 9.00 -27.03
N VAL A 261 9.22 9.38 -25.77
CA VAL A 261 9.61 10.69 -25.24
C VAL A 261 11.03 10.71 -24.66
N SER A 262 11.62 9.54 -24.39
CA SER A 262 13.01 9.42 -23.95
C SER A 262 14.02 9.54 -25.11
N HIS A 263 15.19 10.13 -24.83
CA HIS A 263 16.32 10.19 -25.77
C HIS A 263 17.01 8.82 -25.88
N ARG A 264 17.23 8.32 -27.11
CA ARG A 264 17.95 7.05 -27.34
C ARG A 264 19.12 7.23 -28.31
N PRO A 265 20.15 6.35 -28.29
CA PRO A 265 21.37 6.50 -29.09
C PRO A 265 21.15 6.63 -30.60
N TYR A 266 20.05 6.06 -31.11
CA TYR A 266 19.71 6.03 -32.55
C TYR A 266 18.49 6.89 -32.89
N ARG A 267 17.88 7.56 -31.90
CA ARG A 267 16.66 8.33 -32.10
C ARG A 267 16.56 9.49 -31.10
N ALA A 268 16.41 10.71 -31.62
CA ALA A 268 16.05 11.86 -30.78
C ALA A 268 14.71 11.61 -30.07
N SER A 269 14.54 12.16 -28.87
CA SER A 269 13.26 12.15 -28.17
C SER A 269 12.19 12.80 -29.06
N LYS A 270 11.01 12.19 -29.12
CA LYS A 270 9.85 12.82 -29.71
C LYS A 270 9.17 13.75 -28.71
N ASP A 271 8.32 14.64 -29.21
CA ASP A 271 7.45 15.40 -28.32
C ASP A 271 6.36 14.49 -27.72
N VAL A 272 5.85 14.85 -26.54
CA VAL A 272 4.74 14.11 -25.88
C VAL A 272 3.53 14.02 -26.79
N GLY A 273 3.26 15.05 -27.60
CA GLY A 273 2.20 15.04 -28.60
C GLY A 273 2.33 13.90 -29.63
N GLU A 274 3.55 13.61 -30.10
CA GLU A 274 3.77 12.50 -31.04
C GLU A 274 3.56 11.13 -30.38
N ALA A 275 3.88 11.00 -29.09
CA ALA A 275 3.63 9.77 -28.34
C ALA A 275 2.13 9.52 -28.17
N ILE A 276 1.37 10.58 -27.88
CA ILE A 276 -0.10 10.54 -27.83
C ILE A 276 -0.69 10.16 -29.18
N GLU A 277 -0.23 10.78 -30.28
CA GLU A 277 -0.69 10.46 -31.63
C GLU A 277 -0.47 8.97 -31.99
N GLU A 278 0.67 8.39 -31.60
CA GLU A 278 0.97 6.97 -31.85
C GLU A 278 0.01 6.04 -31.10
N ILE A 279 -0.25 6.30 -29.81
CA ILE A 279 -1.16 5.46 -29.03
C ILE A 279 -2.61 5.62 -29.49
N ILE A 280 -3.02 6.82 -29.91
CA ILE A 280 -4.35 7.07 -30.50
C ILE A 280 -4.49 6.30 -31.81
N LYS A 281 -3.52 6.44 -32.72
CA LYS A 281 -3.55 5.81 -34.04
C LYS A 281 -3.66 4.28 -33.95
N ASN A 282 -3.03 3.68 -32.95
CA ASN A 282 -3.02 2.23 -32.75
C ASN A 282 -4.00 1.75 -31.66
N SER A 283 -4.89 2.61 -31.19
CA SER A 283 -5.90 2.29 -30.17
C SER A 283 -6.92 1.27 -30.69
N GLY A 284 -7.15 0.22 -29.91
CA GLY A 284 -7.98 -0.93 -30.29
C GLY A 284 -7.33 -1.90 -31.28
N ILE A 285 -6.09 -1.64 -31.70
CA ILE A 285 -5.29 -2.52 -32.56
C ILE A 285 -4.13 -3.08 -31.75
N LEU A 286 -3.18 -2.22 -31.36
CA LEU A 286 -2.04 -2.61 -30.53
C LEU A 286 -2.33 -2.40 -29.05
N TYR A 287 -3.04 -1.33 -28.73
CA TYR A 287 -3.28 -0.87 -27.36
C TYR A 287 -4.75 -0.97 -27.00
N ASP A 288 -5.04 -1.20 -25.72
CA ASP A 288 -6.41 -1.25 -25.23
C ASP A 288 -7.03 0.16 -25.23
N LYS A 289 -8.28 0.27 -25.67
CA LYS A 289 -8.94 1.57 -25.85
C LYS A 289 -9.15 2.31 -24.53
N GLU A 290 -9.49 1.59 -23.47
CA GLU A 290 -9.76 2.18 -22.16
C GLU A 290 -8.45 2.67 -21.53
N VAL A 291 -7.38 1.90 -21.68
CA VAL A 291 -6.03 2.26 -21.22
C VAL A 291 -5.50 3.49 -21.95
N VAL A 292 -5.66 3.55 -23.28
CA VAL A 292 -5.24 4.73 -24.07
C VAL A 292 -6.00 5.98 -23.62
N ALA A 293 -7.32 5.89 -23.44
CA ALA A 293 -8.12 7.02 -22.96
C ALA A 293 -7.66 7.48 -21.56
N ALA A 294 -7.41 6.55 -20.64
CA ALA A 294 -6.91 6.87 -19.30
C ALA A 294 -5.51 7.52 -19.33
N CYS A 295 -4.62 7.05 -20.22
CA CYS A 295 -3.30 7.66 -20.41
C CYS A 295 -3.40 9.11 -20.89
N ILE A 296 -4.28 9.39 -21.84
CA ILE A 296 -4.53 10.74 -22.34
C ILE A 296 -5.06 11.63 -21.22
N ASP A 297 -6.08 11.19 -20.48
CA ASP A 297 -6.64 11.93 -19.35
C ASP A 297 -5.57 12.29 -18.30
N VAL A 298 -4.67 11.34 -17.99
CA VAL A 298 -3.56 11.54 -17.03
C VAL A 298 -2.60 12.62 -17.52
N ILE A 299 -2.22 12.58 -18.80
CA ILE A 299 -1.29 13.56 -19.38
C ILE A 299 -1.96 14.94 -19.47
N GLU A 300 -3.22 15.03 -19.90
CA GLU A 300 -3.99 16.28 -19.98
C GLU A 300 -4.25 16.89 -18.60
N ALA A 301 -4.35 16.08 -17.55
CA ALA A 301 -4.45 16.54 -16.16
C ALA A 301 -3.13 17.10 -15.59
N GLY A 302 -2.07 17.16 -16.40
CA GLY A 302 -0.79 17.78 -16.04
C GLY A 302 0.27 16.80 -15.52
N PHE A 303 0.13 15.50 -15.78
CA PHE A 303 1.20 14.55 -15.49
C PHE A 303 2.46 14.91 -16.30
N ASN A 304 3.55 15.20 -15.60
CA ASN A 304 4.81 15.56 -16.23
C ASN A 304 5.66 14.30 -16.44
N ILE A 305 5.92 13.98 -17.70
CA ILE A 305 6.88 12.94 -18.05
C ILE A 305 8.28 13.56 -17.98
N GLU A 306 9.02 13.23 -16.93
CA GLU A 306 10.36 13.76 -16.73
C GLU A 306 11.28 13.28 -17.85
N ARG A 307 11.88 14.21 -18.59
CA ARG A 307 12.86 13.86 -19.61
C ARG A 307 14.07 13.26 -18.91
N SER A 308 14.36 11.99 -19.17
CA SER A 308 15.57 11.34 -18.70
C SER A 308 16.79 12.16 -19.14
N HIS A 309 17.46 12.79 -18.16
CA HIS A 309 18.65 13.59 -18.42
C HIS A 309 19.83 12.65 -18.66
N TYR A 310 20.12 12.38 -19.92
CA TYR A 310 21.43 11.86 -20.30
C TYR A 310 22.50 12.92 -19.97
N SER A 311 23.26 12.71 -18.90
CA SER A 311 24.55 13.37 -18.76
C SER A 311 25.54 12.62 -19.66
N ARG A 312 26.02 13.29 -20.70
CA ARG A 312 27.22 12.84 -21.43
C ARG A 312 28.35 12.78 -20.40
N LEU A 313 28.70 11.59 -19.93
CA LEU A 313 30.03 11.33 -19.37
C LEU A 313 31.01 11.10 -20.51
#